data_AF-A0A293L932-F1
#
_entry.id   AF-A0A293L932-F1
#
_cell.length_a   1.000
_cell.length_b   1.000
_cell.length_c   1.000
_cell.angle_alpha   90.00
_cell.angle_beta   90.00
_cell.angle_gamma   90.00
#
_symmetry.space_group_name_H-M   'P 1'
#
loop_
_entity.id
_entity.type
_entity.pdbx_description
1 polymer ?
#
loop_
_entity_poly.entity_id
_entity_poly.type
_entity_poly.pdbx_seq_one_letter_code
_entity_poly.pdbx_strand_id
1 'polypeptide(L)'
;MGDLKVGEFQGEKTTDPIVVPNVPYDAVDSREVPLVILRKKLAAATPEQRQSIQRQIRELLIKRTFVDATVERLARKATLGENVKLQHVLKNHFRLRGDADGDADHECYKASVSHFGRRCFNLSDNPYALAKLRLLYNLCALGHSPALIRASMDAVCTHAPIIGAL
;
A
#
# COMPACT_ATOMS: atom_id res chain seq x y z
N MET A 1 -25.29 -0.59 17.14
CA MET A 1 -24.14 -0.07 17.91
C MET A 1 -23.87 1.41 17.65
N GLY A 2 -24.26 1.98 16.50
CA GLY A 2 -24.06 3.42 16.24
C GLY A 2 -24.86 4.37 17.17
N ASP A 3 -25.88 3.87 17.85
CA ASP A 3 -26.77 4.67 18.73
C ASP A 3 -26.28 4.78 20.18
N LEU A 4 -25.22 4.03 20.54
CA LEU A 4 -24.65 4.04 21.89
C LEU A 4 -23.83 5.31 22.12
N LYS A 5 -23.77 5.79 23.37
CA LYS A 5 -22.99 7.00 23.68
C LYS A 5 -21.49 6.71 23.55
N VAL A 6 -20.72 7.68 23.02
CA VAL A 6 -19.26 7.56 22.90
C VAL A 6 -18.58 7.25 24.24
N GLY A 7 -19.11 7.78 25.35
CA GLY A 7 -18.62 7.49 26.70
C GLY A 7 -18.70 6.01 27.10
N GLU A 8 -19.58 5.22 26.49
CA GLU A 8 -19.63 3.77 26.75
C GLU A 8 -18.39 3.03 26.21
N PHE A 9 -17.63 3.65 25.31
CA PHE A 9 -16.40 3.09 24.72
C PHE A 9 -15.13 3.82 25.15
N GLN A 10 -15.24 5.12 25.46
CA GLN A 10 -14.09 5.99 25.78
C GLN A 10 -13.94 6.27 27.29
N GLY A 11 -14.79 5.65 28.13
CA GLY A 11 -14.73 5.70 29.58
C GLY A 11 -15.92 6.41 30.23
N GLU A 12 -16.17 6.12 31.51
CA GLU A 12 -17.18 6.86 32.27
C GLU A 12 -16.80 8.34 32.32
N LYS A 13 -17.72 9.23 31.91
CA LYS A 13 -18.03 10.50 32.59
C LYS A 13 -18.96 11.38 31.75
N THR A 14 -20.03 11.83 32.39
CA THR A 14 -20.51 13.20 32.24
C THR A 14 -19.34 14.14 32.53
N THR A 15 -18.70 14.68 31.49
CA THR A 15 -17.60 15.64 31.58
C THR A 15 -17.94 16.89 30.78
N ASP A 16 -17.46 18.04 31.25
CA ASP A 16 -17.60 19.29 30.50
C ASP A 16 -16.78 19.21 29.19
N PRO A 17 -17.33 19.69 28.05
CA PRO A 17 -16.62 19.70 26.78
C PRO A 17 -15.38 20.61 26.82
N ILE A 18 -14.26 20.11 26.30
CA ILE A 18 -13.07 20.94 26.06
C ILE A 18 -13.32 21.79 24.81
N VAL A 19 -13.25 23.12 24.94
CA VAL A 19 -13.33 24.04 23.80
C VAL A 19 -11.94 24.19 23.20
N VAL A 20 -11.77 23.73 21.97
CA VAL A 20 -10.52 23.86 21.20
C VAL A 20 -10.64 24.95 20.13
N PRO A 21 -9.56 25.67 19.81
CA PRO A 21 -9.57 26.68 18.76
C PRO A 21 -9.80 26.04 17.38
N ASN A 22 -10.52 26.75 16.51
CA ASN A 22 -10.71 26.31 15.13
C ASN A 22 -9.40 26.50 14.35
N VAL A 23 -8.86 25.40 13.81
CA VAL A 23 -7.63 25.39 13.01
C VAL A 23 -7.92 24.86 11.61
N PRO A 24 -7.26 25.38 10.56
CA PRO A 24 -7.42 24.84 9.21
C PRO A 24 -6.98 23.37 9.15
N TYR A 25 -7.77 22.54 8.47
CA TYR A 25 -7.40 21.15 8.21
C TYR A 25 -6.37 21.06 7.08
N ASP A 26 -5.37 20.21 7.25
CA ASP A 26 -4.36 19.90 6.22
C ASP A 26 -4.45 18.44 5.76
N ALA A 27 -5.68 17.97 5.56
CA ALA A 27 -6.00 16.61 5.16
C ALA A 27 -5.24 16.20 3.89
N VAL A 28 -4.55 15.08 3.99
CA VAL A 28 -3.77 14.46 2.91
C VAL A 28 -3.98 12.95 2.94
N ASP A 29 -3.92 12.30 1.78
CA ASP A 29 -3.87 10.84 1.73
C ASP A 29 -2.65 10.36 2.52
N SER A 30 -2.83 9.34 3.37
CA SER A 30 -1.77 8.85 4.26
C SER A 30 -0.50 8.46 3.48
N ARG A 31 -0.66 7.98 2.25
CA ARG A 31 0.45 7.60 1.35
C ARG A 31 1.15 8.82 0.78
N GLU A 32 0.49 9.97 0.68
CA GLU A 32 1.08 11.20 0.16
C GLU A 32 1.75 12.05 1.23
N VAL A 33 1.50 11.77 2.52
CA VAL A 33 2.09 12.48 3.67
C VAL A 33 3.61 12.68 3.52
N PRO A 34 4.45 11.68 3.21
CA PRO A 34 5.90 11.87 3.15
C PRO A 34 6.30 12.87 2.05
N LEU A 35 5.68 12.78 0.87
CA LEU A 35 5.94 13.67 -0.25
C LEU A 35 5.43 15.09 0.04
N VAL A 36 4.25 15.23 0.63
CA VAL A 36 3.69 16.53 1.02
C VAL A 36 4.56 17.21 2.06
N ILE A 37 5.06 16.48 3.06
CA ILE A 37 6.01 17.01 4.05
C ILE A 37 7.27 17.54 3.37
N LEU A 38 7.87 16.78 2.45
CA LEU A 38 9.05 17.23 1.71
C LEU A 38 8.78 18.47 0.85
N ARG A 39 7.61 18.54 0.21
CA ARG A 39 7.19 19.72 -0.58
C ARG A 39 6.98 20.95 0.31
N LYS A 40 6.31 20.79 1.46
CA LYS A 40 6.15 21.86 2.45
C LYS A 40 7.52 22.35 2.97
N LYS A 41 8.45 21.42 3.27
CA LYS A 41 9.83 21.76 3.65
C LYS A 41 10.57 22.50 2.54
N LEU A 42 10.42 22.08 1.28
CA LEU A 42 11.06 22.74 0.14
C LEU A 42 10.57 24.18 -0.03
N ALA A 43 9.27 24.42 0.15
CA ALA A 43 8.68 25.75 0.06
C ALA A 43 9.23 26.71 1.13
N ALA A 44 9.54 26.20 2.32
CA ALA A 44 10.14 26.95 3.43
C ALA A 44 11.68 26.93 3.45
N ALA A 45 12.34 26.30 2.47
CA ALA A 45 13.78 26.02 2.52
C ALA A 45 14.65 27.23 2.16
N THR A 46 15.76 27.38 2.89
CA THR A 46 16.87 28.27 2.52
C THR A 46 17.60 27.76 1.27
N PRO A 47 18.36 28.61 0.54
CA PRO A 47 19.11 28.18 -0.64
C PRO A 47 19.98 26.94 -0.42
N GLU A 48 20.59 26.82 0.75
CA GLU A 48 21.49 25.71 1.13
C GLU A 48 20.73 24.40 1.35
N GLN A 49 19.49 24.47 1.87
CA GLN A 49 18.65 23.31 2.15
C GLN A 49 17.93 22.76 0.91
N ARG A 50 17.62 23.64 -0.07
CA ARG A 50 16.82 23.30 -1.25
C ARG A 50 17.36 22.12 -2.02
N GLN A 51 18.67 22.08 -2.28
CA GLN A 51 19.29 21.01 -3.07
C GLN A 51 19.12 19.64 -2.40
N SER A 52 19.30 19.57 -1.08
CA SER A 52 19.14 18.33 -0.31
C SER A 52 17.69 17.84 -0.32
N ILE A 53 16.72 18.74 -0.12
CA ILE A 53 15.28 18.39 -0.12
C ILE A 53 14.82 17.97 -1.51
N GLN A 54 15.26 18.65 -2.57
CA GLN A 54 14.96 18.26 -3.95
C GLN A 54 15.52 16.88 -4.28
N ARG A 55 16.71 16.54 -3.78
CA ARG A 55 17.28 15.19 -3.92
C ARG A 55 16.40 14.15 -3.22
N GLN A 56 15.96 14.41 -1.98
CA GLN A 56 15.06 13.50 -1.25
C GLN A 56 13.72 13.27 -1.98
N ILE A 57 13.12 14.33 -2.53
CA ILE A 57 11.89 14.22 -3.34
C ILE A 57 12.14 13.34 -4.57
N ARG A 58 13.26 13.57 -5.28
CA ARG A 58 13.61 12.81 -6.47
C ARG A 58 13.82 11.33 -6.15
N GLU A 59 14.59 11.03 -5.11
CA GLU A 59 14.84 9.67 -4.65
C GLU A 59 13.54 8.95 -4.27
N LEU A 60 12.65 9.62 -3.54
CA LEU A 60 11.34 9.09 -3.17
C LEU A 60 10.51 8.72 -4.41
N LEU A 61 10.41 9.63 -5.38
CA LEU A 61 9.64 9.42 -6.61
C LEU A 61 10.22 8.30 -7.49
N ILE A 62 11.55 8.19 -7.56
CA ILE A 62 12.22 7.10 -8.28
C ILE A 62 11.86 5.75 -7.64
N LYS A 63 11.93 5.65 -6.30
CA LYS A 63 11.58 4.43 -5.57
C LYS A 63 10.11 4.06 -5.77
N ARG A 64 9.18 5.03 -5.70
CA ARG A 64 7.75 4.80 -5.96
C ARG A 64 7.49 4.30 -7.37
N THR A 65 8.10 4.95 -8.36
CA THR A 65 8.01 4.54 -9.78
C THR A 65 8.52 3.10 -9.97
N PHE A 66 9.61 2.75 -9.28
CA PHE A 66 10.14 1.38 -9.34
C PHE A 66 9.17 0.36 -8.73
N VAL A 67 8.56 0.66 -7.59
CA VAL A 67 7.53 -0.19 -6.97
C VAL A 67 6.36 -0.38 -7.94
N ASP A 68 5.86 0.70 -8.54
CA ASP A 68 4.75 0.66 -9.50
C ASP A 68 5.08 -0.19 -10.73
N ALA A 69 6.26 0.02 -11.33
CA ALA A 69 6.70 -0.76 -12.48
C ALA A 69 6.90 -2.25 -12.14
N THR A 70 7.33 -2.57 -10.93
CA THR A 70 7.52 -3.95 -10.47
C THR A 70 6.17 -4.65 -10.26
N VAL A 71 5.20 -3.96 -9.65
CA VAL A 71 3.84 -4.46 -9.45
C VAL A 71 3.13 -4.66 -10.80
N GLU A 72 3.30 -3.74 -11.75
CA GLU A 72 2.75 -3.91 -13.10
C GLU A 72 3.36 -5.12 -13.83
N ARG A 73 4.69 -5.30 -13.76
CA ARG A 73 5.36 -6.48 -14.32
C ARG A 73 4.88 -7.77 -13.67
N LEU A 74 4.70 -7.77 -12.35
CA LEU A 74 4.16 -8.90 -11.61
C LEU A 74 2.75 -9.25 -12.09
N ALA A 75 1.87 -8.26 -12.23
CA ALA A 75 0.53 -8.46 -12.72
C ALA A 75 0.52 -9.06 -14.15
N ARG A 76 1.34 -8.53 -15.06
CA ARG A 76 1.49 -9.07 -16.43
C ARG A 76 1.99 -10.51 -16.44
N LYS A 77 2.91 -10.85 -15.54
CA LYS A 77 3.47 -12.19 -15.43
C LYS A 77 2.46 -13.18 -14.86
N ALA A 78 1.73 -12.78 -13.83
CA ALA A 78 0.74 -13.62 -13.16
C ALA A 78 -0.47 -13.93 -14.05
N THR A 79 -0.86 -13.02 -14.94
CA THR A 79 -2.00 -13.20 -15.86
C THR A 79 -1.57 -13.60 -17.28
N LEU A 80 -0.35 -14.11 -17.45
CA LEU A 80 0.18 -14.41 -18.79
C LEU A 80 -0.60 -15.56 -19.43
N GLY A 81 -1.16 -15.33 -20.61
CA GLY A 81 -1.97 -16.32 -21.32
C GLY A 81 -3.44 -16.36 -20.89
N GLU A 82 -3.85 -15.49 -19.96
CA GLU A 82 -5.25 -15.36 -19.55
C GLU A 82 -5.96 -14.21 -20.28
N ASN A 83 -7.27 -14.38 -20.50
CA ASN A 83 -8.14 -13.32 -21.04
C ASN A 83 -8.59 -12.33 -19.96
N VAL A 84 -7.68 -11.91 -19.07
CA VAL A 84 -7.94 -10.93 -18.01
C VAL A 84 -7.29 -9.60 -18.35
N LYS A 85 -8.07 -8.52 -18.32
CA LYS A 85 -7.54 -7.16 -18.49
C LYS A 85 -6.64 -6.82 -17.30
N LEU A 86 -5.38 -6.46 -17.57
CA LEU A 86 -4.41 -6.06 -16.54
C LEU A 86 -4.96 -5.00 -15.56
N GLN A 87 -5.73 -4.04 -16.09
CA GLN A 87 -6.36 -2.99 -15.29
C GLN A 87 -7.36 -3.53 -14.27
N HIS A 88 -8.06 -4.64 -14.57
CA HIS A 88 -8.97 -5.27 -13.61
C HIS A 88 -8.19 -5.77 -12.39
N VAL A 89 -7.07 -6.46 -12.61
CA VAL A 89 -6.28 -7.00 -11.50
C VAL A 89 -5.59 -5.89 -10.70
N LEU A 90 -5.17 -4.81 -11.35
CA LEU A 90 -4.48 -3.70 -10.68
C LEU A 90 -5.41 -2.75 -9.92
N LYS A 91 -6.62 -2.47 -10.43
CA LYS A 91 -7.44 -1.35 -9.93
C LYS A 91 -8.78 -1.76 -9.33
N ASN A 92 -9.36 -2.89 -9.74
CA ASN A 92 -10.69 -3.25 -9.26
C ASN A 92 -10.66 -3.69 -7.79
N HIS A 93 -11.86 -3.77 -7.22
CA HIS A 93 -12.10 -4.35 -5.91
C HIS A 93 -12.90 -5.64 -6.11
N PHE A 94 -12.23 -6.78 -6.00
CA PHE A 94 -12.91 -8.05 -5.91
C PHE A 94 -13.24 -8.35 -4.44
N ARG A 95 -14.11 -9.33 -4.21
CA ARG A 95 -14.29 -9.95 -2.90
C ARG A 95 -13.65 -11.32 -2.98
N LEU A 96 -12.84 -11.67 -1.99
CA LEU A 96 -12.47 -13.08 -1.80
C LEU A 96 -13.75 -13.88 -1.61
N ARG A 97 -13.80 -15.09 -2.19
CA ARG A 97 -14.94 -15.97 -1.99
C ARG A 97 -14.91 -16.45 -0.54
N GLY A 98 -15.99 -16.19 0.18
CA GLY A 98 -16.17 -16.64 1.56
C GLY A 98 -16.77 -18.04 1.59
N ASP A 99 -16.25 -18.85 2.51
CA ASP A 99 -16.88 -19.96 3.24
C ASP A 99 -17.37 -21.19 2.45
N ALA A 100 -17.69 -21.08 1.16
CA ALA A 100 -18.19 -22.20 0.35
C ALA A 100 -17.09 -23.19 -0.08
N ASP A 101 -15.85 -22.70 -0.28
CA ASP A 101 -14.68 -23.48 -0.72
C ASP A 101 -13.59 -23.59 0.37
N GLY A 102 -13.93 -23.25 1.62
CA GLY A 102 -12.97 -23.08 2.73
C GLY A 102 -12.15 -21.80 2.64
N ASP A 103 -11.30 -21.53 3.64
CA ASP A 103 -10.46 -20.33 3.75
C ASP A 103 -9.36 -20.21 2.66
N ALA A 104 -9.47 -20.94 1.54
CA ALA A 104 -8.45 -21.06 0.51
C ALA A 104 -8.05 -19.72 -0.13
N ASP A 105 -9.01 -18.84 -0.42
CA ASP A 105 -8.74 -17.51 -0.98
C ASP A 105 -8.01 -16.59 0.04
N HIS A 106 -8.34 -16.72 1.33
CA HIS A 106 -7.66 -15.98 2.41
C HIS A 106 -6.23 -16.50 2.63
N GLU A 107 -6.04 -17.82 2.62
CA GLU A 107 -4.72 -18.44 2.72
C GLU A 107 -3.84 -18.14 1.50
N CYS A 108 -4.44 -18.08 0.30
CA CYS A 108 -3.77 -17.58 -0.90
C CYS A 108 -3.24 -16.17 -0.69
N TYR A 109 -4.08 -15.27 -0.18
CA TYR A 109 -3.70 -13.88 0.04
C TYR A 109 -2.59 -13.77 1.08
N LYS A 110 -2.73 -14.42 2.25
CA LYS A 110 -1.70 -14.42 3.31
C LYS A 110 -0.36 -14.94 2.80
N ALA A 111 -0.36 -16.09 2.10
CA ALA A 111 0.85 -16.68 1.55
C ALA A 111 1.52 -15.76 0.52
N SER A 112 0.72 -15.13 -0.34
CA SER A 112 1.20 -14.20 -1.36
C SER A 112 1.79 -12.93 -0.75
N VAL A 113 1.14 -12.34 0.25
CA VAL A 113 1.64 -11.16 0.98
C VAL A 113 2.94 -11.48 1.70
N SER A 114 3.02 -12.63 2.37
CA SER A 114 4.25 -13.06 3.05
C SER A 114 5.41 -13.25 2.06
N HIS A 115 5.16 -13.85 0.89
CA HIS A 115 6.20 -14.05 -0.11
C HIS A 115 6.63 -12.72 -0.74
N PHE A 116 5.69 -11.84 -1.05
CA PHE A 116 5.96 -10.50 -1.56
C PHE A 116 6.84 -9.69 -0.59
N GLY A 117 6.52 -9.76 0.71
CA GLY A 117 7.29 -9.12 1.77
C GLY A 117 8.75 -9.57 1.85
N ARG A 118 9.01 -10.86 1.59
CA ARG A 118 10.35 -11.46 1.65
C ARG A 118 11.12 -11.32 0.35
N ARG A 119 10.43 -11.44 -0.79
CA ARG A 119 11.05 -11.56 -2.12
C ARG A 119 11.13 -10.25 -2.88
N CYS A 120 10.13 -9.38 -2.74
CA CYS A 120 10.02 -8.15 -3.50
C CYS A 120 10.35 -6.93 -2.65
N PHE A 121 9.53 -6.63 -1.64
CA PHE A 121 9.69 -5.43 -0.82
C PHE A 121 9.41 -5.75 0.63
N ASN A 122 10.38 -5.52 1.52
CA ASN A 122 10.12 -5.53 2.94
C ASN A 122 9.05 -4.45 3.24
N LEU A 123 7.87 -4.89 3.66
CA LEU A 123 6.70 -4.03 3.82
C LEU A 123 6.88 -3.01 4.96
N SER A 124 7.65 -3.36 5.99
CA SER A 124 7.96 -2.44 7.09
C SER A 124 8.86 -1.29 6.61
N ASP A 125 9.77 -1.57 5.68
CA ASP A 125 10.71 -0.59 5.13
C ASP A 125 10.15 0.16 3.91
N ASN A 126 9.05 -0.31 3.34
CA ASN A 126 8.44 0.23 2.12
C ASN A 126 6.90 0.35 2.23
N PRO A 127 6.39 1.30 3.01
CA PRO A 127 4.95 1.54 3.16
C PRO A 127 4.21 1.79 1.84
N TYR A 128 4.86 2.38 0.83
CA TYR A 128 4.25 2.57 -0.49
C TYR A 128 3.94 1.24 -1.18
N ALA A 129 4.74 0.19 -0.94
CA ALA A 129 4.49 -1.15 -1.47
C ALA A 129 3.27 -1.82 -0.80
N LEU A 130 2.97 -1.47 0.45
CA LEU A 130 1.78 -1.97 1.15
C LEU A 130 0.49 -1.54 0.45
N ALA A 131 0.46 -0.34 -0.13
CA ALA A 131 -0.66 0.14 -0.95
C ALA A 131 -0.89 -0.69 -2.23
N LYS A 132 0.06 -1.53 -2.62
CA LYS A 132 0.03 -2.35 -3.85
C LYS A 132 -0.41 -3.79 -3.60
N LEU A 133 -0.60 -4.19 -2.34
CA LEU A 133 -1.05 -5.55 -1.98
C LEU A 133 -2.45 -5.89 -2.53
N ARG A 134 -3.21 -4.89 -2.96
CA ARG A 134 -4.46 -5.06 -3.72
C ARG A 134 -4.29 -6.02 -4.91
N LEU A 135 -3.17 -5.93 -5.63
CA LEU A 135 -2.89 -6.84 -6.73
C LEU A 135 -3.00 -8.31 -6.29
N LEU A 136 -2.38 -8.65 -5.16
CA LEU A 136 -2.36 -10.01 -4.64
C LEU A 136 -3.74 -10.47 -4.20
N TYR A 137 -4.49 -9.59 -3.56
CA TYR A 137 -5.89 -9.82 -3.18
C TYR A 137 -6.72 -10.16 -4.42
N ASN A 138 -6.60 -9.34 -5.47
CA ASN A 138 -7.35 -9.51 -6.71
C ASN A 138 -6.98 -10.79 -7.46
N LEU A 139 -5.69 -11.15 -7.51
CA LEU A 139 -5.24 -12.42 -8.10
C LEU A 139 -5.87 -13.62 -7.39
N CYS A 140 -5.85 -13.65 -6.06
CA CYS A 140 -6.48 -14.72 -5.28
C CYS A 140 -8.01 -14.75 -5.49
N ALA A 141 -8.67 -13.60 -5.46
CA ALA A 141 -10.12 -13.52 -5.70
C ALA A 141 -10.53 -13.98 -7.11
N LEU A 142 -9.64 -13.85 -8.10
CA LEU A 142 -9.80 -14.36 -9.45
C LEU A 142 -9.38 -15.83 -9.61
N GLY A 143 -9.04 -16.51 -8.51
CA GLY A 143 -8.70 -17.93 -8.50
C GLY A 143 -7.29 -18.28 -8.93
N HIS A 144 -6.36 -17.31 -9.00
CA HIS A 144 -4.96 -17.61 -9.30
C HIS A 144 -4.33 -18.38 -8.14
N SER A 145 -3.59 -19.45 -8.44
CA SER A 145 -2.99 -20.28 -7.40
C SER A 145 -1.84 -19.56 -6.68
N PRO A 146 -1.62 -19.84 -5.38
CA PRO A 146 -0.49 -19.27 -4.64
C PRO A 146 0.87 -19.66 -5.23
N ALA A 147 0.95 -20.82 -5.90
CA ALA A 147 2.18 -21.26 -6.55
C ALA A 147 2.53 -20.38 -7.77
N LEU A 148 1.53 -20.07 -8.61
CA LEU A 148 1.70 -19.19 -9.77
C LEU A 148 2.09 -17.76 -9.35
N ILE A 149 1.43 -17.23 -8.32
CA ILE A 149 1.70 -15.88 -7.81
C ILE A 149 3.14 -15.80 -7.29
N ARG A 150 3.60 -16.79 -6.50
CA ARG A 150 4.98 -16.87 -5.99
C ARG A 150 6.01 -17.00 -7.10
N ALA A 151 5.79 -17.90 -8.06
CA ALA A 151 6.69 -18.05 -9.20
C ALA A 151 6.80 -16.76 -10.03
N SER A 152 5.71 -16.01 -10.15
CA SER A 152 5.70 -14.70 -10.82
C SER A 152 6.53 -13.66 -10.05
N MET A 153 6.45 -13.65 -8.72
CA MET A 153 7.32 -12.81 -7.88
C MET A 153 8.79 -13.20 -8.02
N ASP A 154 9.10 -14.50 -8.01
CA ASP A 154 10.48 -14.98 -8.09
C ASP A 154 11.16 -14.58 -9.41
N ALA A 155 10.39 -14.57 -10.50
CA ALA A 155 10.84 -14.14 -11.82
C ALA A 155 10.97 -12.61 -11.98
N VAL A 156 10.12 -11.82 -11.32
CA VAL A 156 10.08 -10.35 -11.49
C VAL A 156 10.95 -9.62 -10.49
N CYS A 157 11.01 -10.11 -9.25
CA CYS A 157 11.68 -9.49 -8.11
C CYS A 157 13.12 -10.00 -7.98
N THR A 158 13.95 -9.68 -8.98
CA THR A 158 15.38 -10.02 -9.04
C THR A 158 16.29 -8.86 -8.67
N HIS A 159 15.71 -7.75 -8.20
CA HIS A 159 16.43 -6.54 -7.83
C HIS A 159 17.04 -6.63 -6.42
N ALA A 160 18.02 -5.77 -6.14
CA ALA A 160 18.53 -5.58 -4.78
C ALA A 160 17.43 -5.00 -3.86
N PRO A 161 17.50 -5.22 -2.54
CA PRO A 161 16.54 -4.64 -1.59
C PRO A 161 16.43 -3.13 -1.74
N ILE A 162 15.19 -2.64 -1.78
CA ILE A 162 14.86 -1.21 -1.76
C ILE A 162 14.38 -0.85 -0.36
N ILE A 163 14.83 0.29 0.15
CA ILE A 163 14.50 0.79 1.48
C ILE A 163 13.93 2.21 1.34
N GLY A 164 12.83 2.48 2.03
CA GLY A 164 12.25 3.81 2.13
C GLY A 164 11.50 4.25 0.88
N ALA A 165 10.85 3.33 0.17
CA ALA A 165 9.73 3.71 -0.69
C ALA A 165 8.53 4.07 0.21
N LEU A 166 8.59 5.27 0.79
CA LEU A 166 7.53 5.85 1.62
C LEU A 166 6.36 6.32 0.77
#